data_AF-A0A7L3DVB4-F1
#
_entry.id   AF-A0A7L3DVB4-F1
#
_cell.length_a   1.000
_cell.length_b   1.000
_cell.length_c   1.000
_cell.angle_alpha   90.00
_cell.angle_beta   90.00
_cell.angle_gamma   90.00
#
_symmetry.space_group_name_H-M   'P 1'
#
loop_
_entity.id
_entity.type
_entity.pdbx_description
1 polymer ?
#
loop_
_entity_poly.entity_id
_entity_poly.type
_entity_poly.pdbx_seq_one_letter_code
_entity_poly.pdbx_strand_id
1 'polypeptide(L)'
;VGGKMDENRFVAVTSSNAAKIHNLYPRKGRIIPGADADVVVWDPEATKTISASTQVQGGDINLYENMRCHGVPLVTISRGRVVYENGVFMCAEGTGKFCPLRSFPDIAYKKLVQREK
;
A
#
# COMPACT_ATOMS: atom_id res chain seq x y z
N VAL A 1 19.67 3.47 4.88
CA VAL A 1 18.84 3.22 3.66
C VAL A 1 19.64 2.37 2.69
N GLY A 2 19.08 1.29 2.15
CA GLY A 2 19.83 0.33 1.31
C GLY A 2 20.26 0.84 -0.07
N GLY A 3 19.82 2.04 -0.48
CA GLY A 3 20.26 2.75 -1.69
C GLY A 3 19.88 2.08 -3.01
N LYS A 4 19.00 1.08 -3.00
CA LYS A 4 18.63 0.30 -4.21
C LYS A 4 17.54 0.96 -5.05
N MET A 5 16.73 1.82 -4.45
CA MET A 5 15.66 2.56 -5.11
C MET A 5 15.37 3.85 -4.34
N ASP A 6 14.79 4.84 -5.02
CA ASP A 6 14.26 6.05 -4.40
C ASP A 6 12.82 5.84 -3.85
N GLU A 7 12.30 6.85 -3.16
CA GLU A 7 10.96 6.84 -2.56
C GLU A 7 9.83 6.75 -3.60
N ASN A 8 10.02 7.34 -4.79
CA ASN A 8 9.02 7.29 -5.85
C ASN A 8 8.91 5.87 -6.42
N ARG A 9 10.04 5.17 -6.55
CA ARG A 9 10.10 3.78 -6.97
C ARG A 9 9.54 2.87 -5.88
N PHE A 10 9.76 3.17 -4.61
CA PHE A 10 9.09 2.50 -3.50
C PHE A 10 7.56 2.58 -3.62
N VAL A 11 7.00 3.77 -3.88
CA VAL A 11 5.55 3.94 -4.13
C VAL A 11 5.11 3.11 -5.34
N ALA A 12 5.90 3.11 -6.42
CA ALA A 12 5.56 2.38 -7.63
C ALA A 12 5.46 0.86 -7.39
N VAL A 13 6.40 0.27 -6.65
CA VAL A 13 6.45 -1.19 -6.41
C VAL A 13 5.51 -1.65 -5.30
N THR A 14 5.12 -0.76 -4.39
CA THR A 14 4.19 -1.10 -3.30
C THR A 14 2.72 -0.80 -3.64
N SER A 15 2.44 0.12 -4.58
CA SER A 15 1.06 0.52 -4.90
C SER A 15 0.79 0.80 -6.37
N SER A 16 1.46 1.79 -6.99
CA SER A 16 1.04 2.31 -8.29
C SER A 16 1.07 1.27 -9.42
N ASN A 17 2.07 0.37 -9.41
CA ASN A 17 2.14 -0.69 -10.42
C ASN A 17 1.04 -1.74 -10.22
N ALA A 18 0.77 -2.13 -8.97
CA ALA A 18 -0.34 -3.04 -8.66
C ALA A 18 -1.69 -2.43 -9.09
N ALA A 19 -1.93 -1.15 -8.80
CA ALA A 19 -3.14 -0.45 -9.22
C ALA A 19 -3.31 -0.41 -10.75
N LYS A 20 -2.22 -0.23 -11.52
CA LYS A 20 -2.25 -0.30 -12.99
C LYS A 20 -2.58 -1.70 -13.49
N ILE A 21 -1.96 -2.74 -12.90
CA ILE A 21 -2.19 -4.15 -13.26
C ILE A 21 -3.65 -4.55 -12.97
N HIS A 22 -4.20 -4.13 -11.83
CA HIS A 22 -5.57 -4.41 -11.43
C HIS A 22 -6.62 -3.46 -12.02
N ASN A 23 -6.26 -2.59 -12.98
CA ASN A 23 -7.17 -1.64 -13.63
C ASN A 23 -7.86 -0.66 -12.66
N LEU A 24 -7.18 -0.31 -11.56
CA LEU A 24 -7.66 0.63 -10.53
C LEU A 24 -6.92 1.97 -10.53
N TYR A 25 -5.89 2.14 -11.36
CA TYR A 25 -5.16 3.40 -11.46
C TYR A 25 -5.93 4.41 -12.34
N PRO A 26 -6.02 5.70 -11.97
CA PRO A 26 -5.42 6.36 -10.81
C PRO A 26 -6.33 6.41 -9.57
N ARG A 27 -7.49 5.74 -9.59
CA ARG A 27 -8.41 5.69 -8.43
C ARG A 27 -7.72 5.15 -7.18
N LYS A 28 -6.78 4.22 -7.31
CA LYS A 28 -5.85 3.79 -6.25
C LYS A 28 -4.39 3.97 -6.66
N GLY A 29 -3.49 4.04 -5.67
CA GLY A 29 -2.05 4.06 -5.89
C GLY A 29 -1.49 5.40 -6.43
N ARG A 30 -2.23 6.50 -6.24
CA ARG A 30 -1.79 7.86 -6.56
C ARG A 30 -2.53 8.91 -5.72
N ILE A 31 -1.82 9.93 -5.26
CA ILE A 31 -2.41 11.09 -4.57
C ILE A 31 -2.69 12.18 -5.59
N ILE A 32 -3.95 12.32 -5.98
CA ILE A 32 -4.47 13.37 -6.86
C ILE A 32 -5.96 13.62 -6.55
N PRO A 33 -6.52 14.79 -6.91
CA PRO A 33 -7.96 15.00 -6.87
C PRO A 33 -8.73 13.91 -7.63
N GLY A 34 -9.80 13.39 -7.03
CA GLY A 34 -10.65 12.33 -7.60
C GLY A 34 -10.21 10.89 -7.31
N ALA A 35 -9.04 10.66 -6.70
CA ALA A 35 -8.64 9.33 -6.23
C ALA A 35 -9.39 8.93 -4.94
N ASP A 36 -9.47 7.62 -4.66
CA ASP A 36 -9.94 7.12 -3.37
C ASP A 36 -8.97 7.61 -2.27
N ALA A 37 -9.51 8.07 -1.14
CA ALA A 37 -8.74 8.50 0.02
C ALA A 37 -8.20 7.30 0.82
N ASP A 38 -7.33 6.51 0.18
CA ASP A 38 -6.51 5.46 0.78
C ASP A 38 -5.06 5.97 0.85
N VAL A 39 -4.67 6.50 2.02
CA VAL A 39 -3.46 7.31 2.20
C VAL A 39 -2.72 6.87 3.46
N VAL A 40 -1.40 6.90 3.42
CA VAL A 40 -0.54 6.66 4.59
C VAL A 40 0.34 7.89 4.82
N VAL A 41 0.34 8.41 6.04
CA VAL A 41 1.35 9.35 6.50
C VAL A 41 2.54 8.52 6.99
N TRP A 42 3.64 8.61 6.26
CA TRP A 42 4.82 7.78 6.45
C TRP A 42 5.95 8.60 7.05
N ASP A 43 6.51 8.13 8.17
CA ASP A 43 7.69 8.74 8.80
C ASP A 43 8.94 7.97 8.38
N PRO A 44 9.81 8.53 7.52
CA PRO A 44 11.02 7.86 7.05
C PRO A 44 12.15 7.83 8.10
N GLU A 45 12.07 8.66 9.14
CA GLU A 45 13.10 8.78 10.18
C GLU A 45 12.79 7.90 11.39
N ALA A 46 11.51 7.64 11.65
CA ALA A 46 11.07 6.70 12.68
C ALA A 46 11.68 5.31 12.46
N THR A 47 12.05 4.67 13.58
CA THR A 47 12.53 3.29 13.58
C THR A 47 11.67 2.39 14.44
N LYS A 48 11.42 1.18 13.94
CA LYS A 48 10.81 0.08 14.69
C LYS A 48 11.66 -1.17 14.56
N THR A 49 11.98 -1.81 15.68
CA THR A 49 12.49 -3.18 15.68
C THR A 49 11.31 -4.13 15.55
N ILE A 50 11.30 -4.95 14.49
CA ILE A 50 10.24 -5.92 14.27
C ILE A 50 10.37 -7.05 15.29
N SER A 51 9.24 -7.44 15.90
CA SER A 51 9.16 -8.62 16.76
C SER A 51 7.81 -9.32 16.63
N ALA A 52 7.81 -10.65 16.77
CA ALA A 52 6.60 -11.46 16.87
C ALA A 52 5.75 -11.05 18.08
N SER A 53 6.37 -10.61 19.17
CA SER A 53 5.67 -10.17 20.38
C SER A 53 4.84 -8.88 20.22
N THR A 54 5.11 -8.08 19.18
CA THR A 54 4.43 -6.79 18.95
C THR A 54 3.63 -6.73 17.65
N GLN A 55 3.59 -7.83 16.88
CA GLN A 55 2.86 -7.87 15.62
C GLN A 55 1.36 -8.12 15.85
N VAL A 56 0.54 -7.57 14.96
CA VAL A 56 -0.92 -7.84 14.94
C VAL A 56 -1.31 -8.88 13.88
N GLN A 57 -0.39 -9.22 12.97
CA GLN A 57 -0.59 -10.33 12.03
C GLN A 57 -0.48 -11.67 12.76
N GLY A 58 -1.15 -12.71 12.26
CA GLY A 58 -1.12 -14.04 12.88
C GLY A 58 0.24 -14.73 12.78
N GLY A 59 0.41 -15.77 13.62
CA GLY A 59 1.60 -16.62 13.66
C GLY A 59 2.55 -16.26 14.81
N ASP A 60 3.25 -17.28 15.32
CA ASP A 60 4.10 -17.15 16.51
C ASP A 60 5.53 -16.70 16.19
N ILE A 61 5.90 -16.68 14.90
CA ILE A 61 7.23 -16.31 14.41
C ILE A 61 7.10 -15.16 13.42
N ASN A 62 7.98 -14.17 13.54
CA ASN A 62 8.19 -13.16 12.52
C ASN A 62 9.48 -13.45 11.74
N LEU A 63 9.40 -13.52 10.41
CA LEU A 63 10.57 -13.77 9.55
C LEU A 63 11.63 -12.66 9.61
N TYR A 64 11.23 -11.47 10.10
CA TYR A 64 12.07 -10.30 10.26
C TYR A 64 12.37 -9.99 11.74
N GLU A 65 12.30 -10.98 12.62
CA GLU A 65 12.57 -10.83 14.06
C GLU A 65 13.90 -10.07 14.30
N ASN A 66 13.87 -9.09 15.22
CA ASN A 66 14.98 -8.21 15.57
C ASN A 66 15.50 -7.30 14.44
N MET A 67 14.84 -7.26 13.27
CA MET A 67 15.22 -6.34 12.20
C MET A 67 14.83 -4.91 12.58
N ARG A 68 15.81 -4.01 12.66
CA ARG A 68 15.57 -2.56 12.80
C ARG A 68 15.19 -1.97 11.45
N CYS A 69 13.94 -1.58 11.30
CA CYS A 69 13.42 -0.92 10.11
C CYS A 69 13.31 0.58 10.31
N HIS A 70 13.73 1.34 9.29
CA HIS A 70 13.43 2.76 9.15
C HIS A 70 12.21 2.91 8.24
N GLY A 71 11.33 3.87 8.51
CA GLY A 71 10.06 3.99 7.81
C GLY A 71 8.93 3.32 8.58
N VAL A 72 8.04 4.12 9.17
CA VAL A 72 6.89 3.63 9.94
C VAL A 72 5.63 4.40 9.51
N PRO A 73 4.48 3.71 9.32
CA PRO A 73 3.21 4.41 9.11
C PRO A 73 2.76 5.05 10.43
N LEU A 74 2.67 6.39 10.47
CA LEU A 74 2.14 7.13 11.63
C LEU A 74 0.61 7.15 11.61
N VAL A 75 0.04 7.39 10.44
CA VAL A 75 -1.40 7.44 10.22
C VAL A 75 -1.75 6.62 8.99
N THR A 76 -2.77 5.78 9.10
CA THR A 76 -3.39 5.10 7.95
C THR A 76 -4.82 5.59 7.78
N ILE A 77 -5.11 6.09 6.59
CA ILE A 77 -6.42 6.54 6.15
C ILE A 77 -6.92 5.52 5.13
N SER A 78 -8.11 4.96 5.36
CA SER A 78 -8.79 4.11 4.40
C SER A 78 -10.19 4.64 4.14
N ARG A 79 -10.56 4.76 2.86
CA ARG A 79 -11.86 5.31 2.43
C ARG A 79 -12.19 6.66 3.08
N GLY A 80 -11.17 7.51 3.25
CA GLY A 80 -11.30 8.85 3.83
C GLY A 80 -11.49 8.89 5.36
N ARG A 81 -11.23 7.78 6.07
CA ARG A 81 -11.31 7.71 7.53
C ARG A 81 -9.98 7.26 8.11
N VAL A 82 -9.55 7.91 9.19
CA VAL A 82 -8.40 7.44 9.98
C VAL A 82 -8.78 6.11 10.62
N VAL A 83 -8.03 5.06 10.30
CA VAL A 83 -8.24 3.70 10.83
C VAL A 83 -7.09 3.26 11.75
N TYR A 84 -5.97 3.96 11.69
CA TYR A 84 -4.82 3.75 12.57
C TYR A 84 -4.11 5.08 12.80
N GLU A 85 -3.89 5.43 14.06
CA GLU A 85 -3.17 6.65 14.48
C GLU A 85 -2.66 6.46 15.91
N ASN A 86 -1.50 7.04 16.25
CA ASN A 86 -0.89 6.97 17.58
C ASN A 86 -0.73 5.54 18.13
N GLY A 87 -0.48 4.57 17.25
CA GLY A 87 -0.34 3.16 17.65
C GLY A 87 -1.66 2.42 17.87
N VAL A 88 -2.81 3.09 17.72
CA VAL A 88 -4.13 2.53 18.00
C VAL A 88 -4.88 2.26 16.70
N PHE A 89 -5.39 1.04 16.54
CA PHE A 89 -6.27 0.66 15.44
C PHE A 89 -7.73 0.88 15.82
N MET A 90 -8.49 1.52 14.93
CA MET A 90 -9.90 1.87 15.15
C MET A 90 -10.68 1.73 13.84
N CYS A 91 -11.27 0.56 13.59
CA CYS A 91 -12.09 0.33 12.41
C CYS A 91 -13.14 -0.75 12.70
N ALA A 92 -14.39 -0.51 12.31
CA ALA A 92 -15.44 -1.51 12.42
C ALA A 92 -15.30 -2.59 11.33
N GLU A 93 -15.59 -3.83 11.68
CA GLU A 93 -15.68 -4.93 10.72
C GLU A 93 -16.68 -4.61 9.59
N GLY A 94 -16.40 -5.05 8.37
CA GLY A 94 -17.27 -4.77 7.20
C GLY A 94 -17.19 -3.34 6.64
N THR A 95 -16.35 -2.46 7.18
CA THR A 95 -16.10 -1.11 6.63
C THR A 95 -15.51 -1.17 5.21
N GLY A 96 -14.64 -2.15 4.95
CA GLY A 96 -14.09 -2.42 3.63
C GLY A 96 -15.18 -2.76 2.59
N LYS A 97 -14.90 -2.47 1.33
CA LYS A 97 -15.82 -2.77 0.21
C LYS A 97 -15.08 -3.50 -0.91
N PHE A 98 -15.72 -4.51 -1.47
CA PHE A 98 -15.23 -5.17 -2.67
C PHE A 98 -15.11 -4.16 -3.81
N CYS A 99 -14.00 -4.24 -4.56
CA CYS A 99 -13.75 -3.40 -5.73
C CYS A 99 -13.72 -4.30 -6.98
N PRO A 100 -14.76 -4.31 -7.82
CA PRO A 100 -14.75 -5.06 -9.06
C PRO A 100 -13.57 -4.63 -9.95
N LEU A 101 -12.86 -5.62 -10.51
CA LEU A 101 -11.73 -5.37 -11.39
C LEU A 101 -12.18 -5.51 -12.84
N ARG A 102 -12.15 -4.40 -13.58
CA ARG A 102 -12.48 -4.40 -15.01
C ARG A 102 -11.43 -5.18 -15.79
N SER A 103 -11.86 -6.05 -16.69
CA SER A 103 -10.97 -6.82 -17.58
C SER A 103 -10.14 -5.92 -18.50
N PHE A 104 -9.15 -6.53 -19.16
CA PHE A 104 -8.26 -5.88 -20.14
C PHE A 104 -7.57 -4.60 -19.61
N PRO A 105 -6.75 -4.68 -18.54
CA PRO A 105 -5.98 -3.53 -18.06
C PRO A 105 -5.03 -2.99 -19.15
N ASP A 106 -5.14 -1.68 -19.42
CA ASP A 106 -4.38 -0.99 -20.49
C ASP A 106 -2.88 -1.23 -20.42
N ILE A 107 -2.31 -1.30 -19.21
CA ILE A 107 -0.86 -1.50 -19.00
C ILE A 107 -0.33 -2.77 -19.68
N ALA A 108 -1.16 -3.80 -19.79
CA ALA A 108 -0.83 -5.06 -20.44
C ALA A 108 -1.43 -5.16 -21.85
N TYR A 109 -2.71 -4.83 -22.00
CA TYR A 109 -3.47 -5.15 -23.21
C TYR A 109 -3.37 -4.13 -24.33
N LYS A 110 -3.11 -2.85 -24.03
CA LYS A 110 -3.02 -1.80 -25.07
C LYS A 110 -1.96 -2.13 -26.12
N LYS A 111 -0.82 -2.66 -25.69
CA LYS A 111 0.27 -3.12 -26.59
C LYS A 111 -0.05 -4.42 -27.31
N LEU A 112 -0.85 -5.31 -26.72
CA LEU A 112 -1.23 -6.59 -27.34
C LEU A 112 -2.21 -6.36 -28.49
N VAL A 113 -3.23 -5.53 -28.27
CA VAL A 113 -4.18 -5.12 -29.31
C VAL A 113 -3.48 -4.50 -30.51
N GLN A 114 -2.41 -3.74 -30.29
CA GLN A 114 -1.63 -3.15 -31.39
C GLN A 114 -0.71 -4.16 -32.09
N ARG A 115 -0.30 -5.25 -31.42
CA ARG A 115 0.53 -6.32 -32.01
C ARG A 115 -0.28 -7.32 -32.84
N GLU A 116 -1.56 -7.49 -32.51
CA GLU A 116 -2.48 -8.36 -33.24
C GLU A 116 -3.07 -7.71 -34.50
N LYS A 117 -2.93 -6.39 -34.63
CA LYS A 117 -3.21 -5.64 -35.86
C LYS A 117 -2.03 -5.72 -36.81
#